data_AF-A0A2D4H4E5-F1
#
_entry.id   AF-A0A2D4H4E5-F1
#
_cell.length_a   1.000
_cell.length_b   1.000
_cell.length_c   1.000
_cell.angle_alpha   90.00
_cell.angle_beta   90.00
_cell.angle_gamma   90.00
#
_symmetry.space_group_name_H-M   'P 1'
#
loop_
_entity.id
_entity.type
_entity.pdbx_description
1 polymer ?
#
loop_
_entity_poly.entity_id
_entity_poly.type
_entity_poly.pdbx_seq_one_letter_code
_entity_poly.pdbx_strand_id
1 'polypeptide(L)'
;VGELPSETGSDFHPMFFTHDRSLEEFFCICIQLLNKTWKEMRATSEDFNKVMQVVREQIMRALTTKPSSLDQFKSKLQNLSYTEILKIRQSERMNQEDFQSRPILELKEKIQPEILELIKQQRLNRLVEGTCFRKLNSRRRQDKFWYCRLSPNHKVLHYGDLEESPQGEVPH
;
A
#
# COMPACT_ATOMS: atom_id res chain seq x y z
N VAL A 1 -9.89 3.77 14.58
CA VAL A 1 -9.98 4.92 15.52
C VAL A 1 -9.93 4.36 16.93
N GLY A 2 -9.15 4.96 17.82
CA GLY A 2 -8.96 4.43 19.18
C GLY A 2 -7.89 3.34 19.31
N GLU A 3 -7.12 3.07 18.25
CA GLU A 3 -5.96 2.19 18.30
C GLU A 3 -4.72 2.99 18.69
N LEU A 4 -3.83 2.39 19.50
CA LEU A 4 -2.55 2.99 19.84
C LEU A 4 -1.64 2.99 18.61
N PRO A 5 -0.98 4.12 18.28
CA PRO A 5 -0.05 4.15 17.17
C PRO A 5 1.14 3.22 17.45
N SER A 6 1.57 2.47 16.44
CA SER A 6 2.83 1.73 16.52
C SER A 6 4.01 2.66 16.23
N GLU A 7 5.16 2.44 16.87
CA GLU A 7 6.39 3.20 16.59
C GLU A 7 6.95 2.95 15.17
N THR A 8 6.37 1.98 14.45
CA THR A 8 6.70 1.58 13.08
C THR A 8 5.82 2.24 12.02
N GLY A 9 4.75 2.94 12.41
CA GLY A 9 3.86 3.62 11.47
C GLY A 9 4.53 4.85 10.86
N SER A 10 4.93 4.75 9.59
CA SER A 10 5.46 5.89 8.82
C SER A 10 4.47 6.46 7.80
N ASP A 11 3.32 5.82 7.60
CA ASP A 11 2.34 6.20 6.60
C ASP A 11 1.19 7.01 7.19
N PHE A 12 0.85 8.11 6.53
CA PHE A 12 -0.30 8.96 6.83
C PHE A 12 -1.01 9.39 5.54
N HIS A 13 -2.26 9.83 5.66
CA HIS A 13 -3.04 10.38 4.54
C HIS A 13 -3.00 11.92 4.61
N PRO A 14 -2.27 12.62 3.72
CA PRO A 14 -2.10 14.07 3.80
C PRO A 14 -3.42 14.85 3.75
N MET A 15 -4.43 14.32 3.06
CA MET A 15 -5.75 14.94 2.94
C MET A 15 -6.44 15.25 4.28
N PHE A 16 -6.13 14.54 5.37
CA PHE A 16 -6.73 14.83 6.67
C PHE A 16 -6.14 16.06 7.37
N PHE A 17 -5.06 16.63 6.83
CA PHE A 17 -4.42 17.85 7.33
C PHE A 17 -4.81 19.09 6.51
N THR A 18 -5.64 18.96 5.48
CA THR A 18 -6.05 20.09 4.63
C THR A 18 -7.25 20.86 5.16
N HIS A 19 -7.85 20.42 6.27
CA HIS A 19 -9.05 21.04 6.86
C HIS A 19 -9.16 20.73 8.36
N ASP A 20 -9.62 21.69 9.16
CA ASP A 20 -9.78 21.54 10.62
C ASP A 20 -10.82 20.48 11.01
N ARG A 21 -11.80 20.29 10.12
CA ARG A 21 -12.90 19.31 10.24
C ARG A 21 -12.81 18.26 9.13
N SER A 22 -11.59 17.78 8.87
CA SER A 22 -11.32 16.89 7.73
C SER A 22 -12.07 15.56 7.80
N LEU A 23 -12.35 15.06 9.01
CA LEU A 23 -13.14 13.85 9.20
C LEU A 23 -14.61 14.06 8.83
N GLU A 24 -15.18 15.21 9.19
CA GLU A 24 -16.55 15.59 8.83
C GLU A 24 -16.68 15.78 7.32
N GLU A 25 -15.72 16.46 6.69
CA GLU A 25 -15.69 16.61 5.23
C GLU A 25 -15.55 15.26 4.52
N PHE A 26 -14.67 14.39 5.02
CA PHE A 26 -14.54 13.02 4.53
C PHE A 26 -15.86 12.25 4.66
N PHE A 27 -16.55 12.35 5.80
CA PHE A 27 -17.85 11.73 6.00
C PHE A 27 -18.89 12.25 4.98
N CYS A 28 -18.96 13.57 4.78
CA CYS A 28 -19.85 14.18 3.78
C CYS A 28 -19.57 13.65 2.36
N ILE A 29 -18.29 13.51 1.98
CA ILE A 29 -17.90 12.92 0.70
C ILE A 29 -18.34 11.45 0.62
N CYS A 30 -18.13 10.67 1.69
CA CYS A 30 -18.54 9.27 1.74
C CYS A 30 -20.07 9.08 1.66
N ILE A 31 -20.87 9.97 2.26
CA ILE A 31 -22.33 9.87 2.17
C ILE A 31 -22.86 10.26 0.79
N GLN A 32 -22.21 11.22 0.12
CA GLN A 32 -22.50 11.55 -1.28
C GLN A 32 -22.18 10.36 -2.20
N LEU A 33 -21.02 9.72 -1.98
CA LEU A 33 -20.64 8.49 -2.67
C LEU A 33 -21.65 7.37 -2.42
N LEU A 34 -22.05 7.13 -1.17
CA LEU A 34 -23.03 6.10 -0.82
C LEU A 34 -24.33 6.30 -1.60
N ASN A 35 -24.87 7.52 -1.62
CA ASN A 35 -26.08 7.84 -2.37
C ASN A 35 -25.91 7.65 -3.88
N LYS A 36 -24.74 8.04 -4.44
CA LYS A 36 -24.43 7.81 -5.86
C LYS A 36 -24.43 6.31 -6.17
N THR A 37 -23.64 5.52 -5.43
CA THR A 37 -23.51 4.07 -5.64
C THR A 37 -24.85 3.35 -5.44
N TRP A 38 -25.63 3.74 -4.43
CA TRP A 38 -26.99 3.22 -4.21
C TRP A 38 -27.87 3.38 -5.45
N LYS A 39 -27.87 4.57 -6.05
CA LYS A 39 -28.64 4.87 -7.28
C LYS A 39 -28.10 4.12 -8.49
N GLU A 40 -26.78 4.07 -8.67
CA GLU A 40 -26.14 3.33 -9.76
C GLU A 40 -26.47 1.82 -9.72
N MET A 41 -26.57 1.26 -8.50
CA MET A 41 -26.94 -0.14 -8.29
C MET A 41 -28.45 -0.38 -8.36
N ARG A 42 -29.29 0.67 -8.43
CA ARG A 42 -30.75 0.59 -8.28
C ARG A 42 -31.16 -0.23 -7.05
N ALA A 43 -30.42 -0.02 -5.95
CA ALA A 43 -30.48 -0.86 -4.77
C ALA A 43 -31.79 -0.67 -3.98
N THR A 44 -32.20 -1.75 -3.32
CA THR A 44 -33.26 -1.75 -2.30
C THR A 44 -32.66 -1.89 -0.91
N SER A 45 -33.49 -1.81 0.14
CA SER A 45 -33.04 -2.03 1.52
C SER A 45 -32.36 -3.40 1.73
N GLU A 46 -32.75 -4.42 0.96
CA GLU A 46 -32.17 -5.76 1.03
C GLU A 46 -30.71 -5.80 0.54
N ASP A 47 -30.33 -4.86 -0.34
CA ASP A 47 -28.98 -4.76 -0.88
C ASP A 47 -28.04 -3.91 -0.04
N PHE A 48 -28.51 -3.36 1.10
CA PHE A 48 -27.74 -2.42 1.92
C PHE A 48 -26.31 -2.89 2.20
N ASN A 49 -26.14 -4.15 2.62
CA ASN A 49 -24.83 -4.72 2.92
C ASN A 49 -23.93 -4.80 1.69
N LYS A 50 -24.49 -5.14 0.52
CA LYS A 50 -23.74 -5.21 -0.74
C LYS A 50 -23.32 -3.82 -1.21
N VAL A 51 -24.21 -2.84 -1.11
CA VAL A 51 -23.90 -1.44 -1.42
C VAL A 51 -22.78 -0.94 -0.52
N MET A 52 -22.85 -1.19 0.78
CA MET A 52 -21.80 -0.82 1.73
C MET A 52 -20.46 -1.50 1.42
N GLN A 53 -20.46 -2.75 0.97
CA GLN A 53 -19.24 -3.42 0.52
C GLN A 53 -18.62 -2.73 -0.71
N VAL A 54 -19.43 -2.37 -1.70
CA VAL A 54 -18.96 -1.64 -2.90
C VAL A 54 -18.43 -0.26 -2.49
N VAL A 55 -19.12 0.47 -1.63
CA VAL A 55 -18.69 1.79 -1.14
C VAL A 55 -17.38 1.69 -0.36
N ARG A 56 -17.23 0.68 0.50
CA ARG A 56 -15.97 0.42 1.19
C ARG A 56 -14.84 0.16 0.20
N GLU A 57 -15.07 -0.64 -0.84
CA GLU A 57 -14.07 -0.91 -1.86
C GLU A 57 -13.68 0.35 -2.64
N GLN A 58 -14.65 1.19 -3.04
CA GLN A 58 -14.42 2.48 -3.69
C GLN A 58 -13.51 3.38 -2.83
N ILE A 59 -13.81 3.49 -1.52
CA ILE A 59 -13.02 4.29 -0.57
C ILE A 59 -11.61 3.71 -0.43
N MET A 60 -11.47 2.40 -0.20
CA MET A 60 -10.17 1.76 -0.03
C MET A 60 -9.29 1.94 -1.27
N ARG A 61 -9.84 1.71 -2.48
CA ARG A 61 -9.11 1.89 -3.74
C ARG A 61 -8.72 3.35 -3.97
N ALA A 62 -9.56 4.31 -3.59
CA ALA A 62 -9.22 5.73 -3.67
C ALA A 62 -8.13 6.11 -2.65
N LEU A 63 -8.13 5.54 -1.44
CA LEU A 63 -7.10 5.80 -0.43
C LEU A 63 -5.73 5.22 -0.82
N THR A 64 -5.68 4.12 -1.58
CA THR A 64 -4.43 3.54 -2.11
C THR A 64 -3.66 4.52 -2.99
N THR A 65 -4.34 5.48 -3.64
CA THR A 65 -3.65 6.51 -4.45
C THR A 65 -3.04 7.63 -3.63
N LYS A 66 -3.08 7.55 -2.28
CA LYS A 66 -2.57 8.55 -1.33
C LYS A 66 -2.92 10.00 -1.75
N PRO A 67 -4.21 10.34 -1.90
CA PRO A 67 -4.61 11.69 -2.32
C PRO A 67 -4.10 12.73 -1.33
N SER A 68 -3.60 13.85 -1.88
CA SER A 68 -3.01 14.92 -1.08
C SER A 68 -4.06 15.90 -0.52
N SER A 69 -5.29 15.89 -1.04
CA SER A 69 -6.41 16.71 -0.57
C SER A 69 -7.76 15.99 -0.66
N LEU A 70 -8.75 16.48 0.09
CA LEU A 70 -10.12 15.96 0.05
C LEU A 70 -10.78 16.13 -1.32
N ASP A 71 -10.44 17.18 -2.07
CA ASP A 71 -10.91 17.38 -3.45
C ASP A 71 -10.32 16.35 -4.42
N GLN A 72 -9.04 16.01 -4.29
CA GLN A 72 -8.42 14.94 -5.07
C GLN A 72 -9.08 13.59 -4.75
N PHE A 73 -9.35 13.32 -3.47
CA PHE A 73 -10.06 12.12 -3.05
C PHE A 73 -11.47 12.07 -3.66
N LYS A 74 -12.22 13.17 -3.60
CA LYS A 74 -13.56 13.30 -4.21
C LYS A 74 -13.52 13.09 -5.72
N SER A 75 -12.57 13.70 -6.43
CA SER A 75 -12.38 13.52 -7.88
C SER A 75 -12.05 12.06 -8.22
N LYS A 76 -11.21 11.40 -7.42
CA LYS A 76 -10.91 9.97 -7.61
C LYS A 76 -12.15 9.10 -7.44
N LEU A 77 -12.97 9.36 -6.43
CA LEU A 77 -14.23 8.65 -6.20
C LEU A 77 -15.26 8.87 -7.32
N GLN A 78 -15.27 10.05 -7.95
CA GLN A 78 -16.15 10.29 -9.11
C GLN A 78 -15.87 9.33 -10.26
N ASN A 79 -14.58 8.99 -10.48
CA ASN A 79 -14.13 8.07 -11.52
C ASN A 79 -14.32 6.59 -11.15
N LEU A 80 -14.52 6.27 -9.87
CA LEU A 80 -14.79 4.91 -9.38
C LEU A 80 -16.29 4.65 -9.30
N SER A 81 -17.01 4.75 -10.42
CA SER A 81 -18.43 4.37 -10.48
C SER A 81 -18.62 2.88 -10.18
N TYR A 82 -19.86 2.48 -9.89
CA TYR A 82 -20.21 1.07 -9.73
C TYR A 82 -19.80 0.23 -10.96
N THR A 83 -20.03 0.76 -12.16
CA THR A 83 -19.62 0.10 -13.42
C THR A 83 -18.11 -0.07 -13.53
N GLU A 84 -17.34 0.91 -13.09
CA GLU A 84 -15.88 0.83 -13.09
C GLU A 84 -15.38 -0.21 -12.07
N ILE A 85 -15.99 -0.27 -10.88
CA ILE A 85 -15.70 -1.31 -9.90
C ILE A 85 -15.98 -2.71 -10.47
N LEU A 86 -17.09 -2.90 -11.19
CA LEU A 86 -17.39 -4.18 -11.83
C LEU A 86 -16.35 -4.56 -12.90
N LYS A 87 -15.93 -3.60 -13.73
CA LYS A 87 -14.87 -3.83 -14.73
C LYS A 87 -13.55 -4.24 -14.08
N ILE A 88 -13.15 -3.53 -13.02
CA ILE A 88 -11.92 -3.85 -12.29
C ILE A 88 -12.00 -5.26 -11.72
N ARG A 89 -13.09 -5.61 -11.02
CA ARG A 89 -13.31 -6.97 -10.47
C ARG A 89 -13.32 -8.04 -11.57
N GLN A 90 -13.86 -7.74 -12.75
CA GLN A 90 -13.84 -8.67 -13.87
C GLN A 90 -12.44 -8.86 -14.41
N SER A 91 -11.68 -7.78 -14.61
CA SER A 91 -10.28 -7.85 -15.04
C SER A 91 -9.40 -8.59 -14.04
N GLU A 92 -9.59 -8.36 -12.74
CA GLU A 92 -8.88 -9.08 -11.66
C GLU A 92 -9.15 -10.59 -11.71
N ARG A 93 -10.42 -10.99 -11.94
CA ARG A 93 -10.79 -12.41 -12.10
C ARG A 93 -10.23 -13.04 -13.37
N MET A 94 -10.37 -12.37 -14.51
CA MET A 94 -9.85 -12.87 -15.80
C MET A 94 -8.33 -13.06 -15.74
N ASN A 95 -7.61 -12.07 -15.22
CA ASN A 95 -6.17 -12.17 -15.04
C ASN A 95 -5.83 -13.38 -14.16
N GLN A 96 -6.55 -13.56 -13.04
CA GLN A 96 -6.31 -14.69 -12.15
C GLN A 96 -6.55 -16.03 -12.84
N GLU A 97 -7.65 -16.18 -13.58
CA GLU A 97 -8.01 -17.39 -14.33
C GLU A 97 -6.98 -17.71 -15.44
N ASP A 98 -6.54 -16.71 -16.20
CA ASP A 98 -5.50 -16.88 -17.22
C ASP A 98 -4.19 -17.40 -16.61
N PHE A 99 -3.78 -16.84 -15.45
CA PHE A 99 -2.60 -17.31 -14.72
C PHE A 99 -2.73 -18.72 -14.15
N GLN A 100 -3.94 -19.31 -14.11
CA GLN A 100 -4.17 -20.70 -13.70
C GLN A 100 -4.26 -21.68 -14.88
N SER A 101 -4.16 -21.22 -16.13
CA SER A 101 -4.19 -22.14 -17.27
C SER A 101 -2.97 -23.06 -17.30
N ARG A 102 -3.18 -24.31 -17.72
CA ARG A 102 -2.15 -25.36 -17.68
C ARG A 102 -0.85 -24.98 -18.42
N PRO A 103 -0.87 -24.43 -19.65
CA PRO A 103 0.37 -24.01 -20.32
C PRO A 103 1.10 -22.89 -19.58
N ILE A 104 0.37 -21.97 -18.93
CA ILE A 104 0.97 -20.88 -18.15
C ILE A 104 1.58 -21.43 -16.86
N LEU A 105 0.92 -22.37 -16.17
CA LEU A 105 1.47 -23.02 -14.98
C LEU A 105 2.75 -23.82 -15.30
N GLU A 106 2.73 -24.62 -16.37
CA GLU A 106 3.90 -25.40 -16.81
C GLU A 106 5.09 -24.48 -17.18
N LEU A 107 4.82 -23.33 -17.80
CA LEU A 107 5.84 -22.33 -18.09
C LEU A 107 6.36 -21.66 -16.80
N LYS A 108 5.48 -21.32 -15.86
CA LYS A 108 5.86 -20.76 -14.56
C LYS A 108 6.77 -21.71 -13.79
N GLU A 109 6.46 -23.00 -13.74
CA GLU A 109 7.32 -24.01 -13.09
C GLU A 109 8.71 -24.09 -13.72
N LYS A 110 8.80 -24.02 -15.05
CA LYS A 110 10.09 -24.05 -15.76
C LYS A 110 10.95 -22.81 -15.51
N ILE A 111 10.35 -21.63 -15.43
CA ILE A 111 11.07 -20.35 -15.29
C ILE A 111 11.28 -19.96 -13.81
N GLN A 112 10.48 -20.49 -12.89
CA GLN A 112 10.56 -20.17 -11.46
C GLN A 112 11.97 -20.27 -10.86
N PRO A 113 12.82 -21.28 -11.17
CA PRO A 113 14.18 -21.34 -10.66
C PRO A 113 15.03 -20.13 -11.07
N GLU A 114 14.92 -19.68 -12.32
CA GLU A 114 15.66 -18.52 -12.83
C GLU A 114 15.16 -17.23 -12.18
N ILE A 115 13.85 -17.06 -12.05
CA ILE A 115 13.26 -15.91 -11.33
C ILE A 115 13.74 -15.86 -9.88
N LEU A 116 13.78 -17.00 -9.18
CA LEU A 116 14.26 -17.07 -7.81
C LEU A 116 15.75 -16.75 -7.71
N GLU A 117 16.58 -17.17 -8.68
CA GLU A 117 17.99 -16.82 -8.71
C GLU A 117 18.19 -15.33 -8.97
N LEU A 118 17.41 -14.73 -9.88
CA LEU A 118 17.41 -13.27 -10.10
C LEU A 118 17.00 -12.49 -8.85
N ILE A 119 15.96 -12.94 -8.14
CA ILE A 119 15.56 -12.36 -6.85
C ILE A 119 16.71 -12.49 -5.86
N LYS A 120 17.33 -13.66 -5.74
CA LYS A 120 18.46 -13.89 -4.83
C LYS A 120 19.65 -12.99 -5.15
N GLN A 121 20.00 -12.80 -6.42
CA GLN A 121 21.04 -11.86 -6.85
C GLN A 121 20.70 -10.43 -6.45
N GLN A 122 19.46 -9.99 -6.71
CA GLN A 122 19.00 -8.67 -6.29
C GLN A 122 19.06 -8.50 -4.76
N ARG A 123 18.65 -9.51 -3.99
CA ARG A 123 18.70 -9.49 -2.52
C ARG A 123 20.13 -9.43 -2.01
N LEU A 124 21.05 -10.19 -2.60
CA LEU A 124 22.47 -10.12 -2.27
C LEU A 124 23.04 -8.72 -2.54
N ASN A 125 22.71 -8.12 -3.68
CA ASN A 125 23.12 -6.75 -3.99
C ASN A 125 22.57 -5.74 -2.96
N ARG A 126 21.29 -5.85 -2.58
CA ARG A 126 20.70 -5.02 -1.52
C ARG A 126 21.36 -5.24 -0.16
N LEU A 127 21.74 -6.47 0.18
CA LEU A 127 22.49 -6.74 1.41
C LEU A 127 23.88 -6.10 1.35
N VAL A 128 24.56 -6.11 0.19
CA VAL A 128 25.86 -5.46 -0.02
C VAL A 128 25.76 -3.93 0.04
N GLU A 129 24.70 -3.34 -0.51
CA GLU A 129 24.36 -1.92 -0.36
C GLU A 129 24.14 -1.53 1.11
N GLY A 130 23.57 -2.43 1.90
CA GLY A 130 23.31 -2.26 3.33
C GLY A 130 22.10 -1.40 3.66
N THR A 131 21.58 -1.56 4.87
CA THR A 131 20.38 -0.85 5.34
C THR A 131 20.56 -0.31 6.75
N CYS A 132 19.83 0.76 7.06
CA CYS A 132 19.77 1.34 8.39
C CYS A 132 18.68 0.66 9.22
N PHE A 133 19.00 0.35 10.47
CA PHE A 133 18.13 -0.29 11.42
C PHE A 133 17.98 0.58 12.65
N ARG A 134 16.77 0.65 13.20
CA ARG A 134 16.49 1.37 14.45
C ARG A 134 16.80 0.47 15.64
N LYS A 135 17.54 0.97 16.64
CA LYS A 135 17.80 0.24 17.88
C LYS A 135 16.51 0.17 18.72
N LEU A 136 16.22 -1.00 19.28
CA LEU A 136 15.12 -1.19 20.24
C LEU A 136 15.41 -0.41 21.53
N ASN A 137 14.40 0.24 22.11
CA ASN A 137 14.46 0.94 23.41
C ASN A 137 15.42 2.15 23.52
N SER A 138 16.00 2.67 22.43
CA SER A 138 16.83 3.88 22.48
C SER A 138 15.97 5.15 22.56
N ARG A 139 15.76 5.64 23.79
CA ARG A 139 15.01 6.90 24.07
C ARG A 139 15.86 8.17 23.96
N ARG A 140 17.19 8.06 23.98
CA ARG A 140 18.12 9.21 23.87
C ARG A 140 18.37 9.57 22.40
N ARG A 141 18.71 10.84 22.12
CA ARG A 141 18.89 11.36 20.75
C ARG A 141 20.11 10.78 20.01
N GLN A 142 21.16 10.40 20.73
CA GLN A 142 22.37 9.78 20.20
C GLN A 142 22.16 8.28 19.98
N ASP A 143 22.64 7.75 18.85
CA ASP A 143 22.69 6.33 18.49
C ASP A 143 21.33 5.62 18.36
N LYS A 144 20.33 6.28 17.78
CA LYS A 144 19.04 5.63 17.51
C LYS A 144 19.09 4.61 16.38
N PHE A 145 20.08 4.72 15.49
CA PHE A 145 20.20 3.89 14.31
C PHE A 145 21.57 3.23 14.26
N TRP A 146 21.61 2.07 13.62
CA TRP A 146 22.84 1.38 13.25
C TRP A 146 22.71 0.91 11.81
N TYR A 147 23.82 0.85 11.11
CA TYR A 147 23.88 0.43 9.71
C TYR A 147 24.54 -0.94 9.60
N CYS A 148 24.06 -1.77 8.68
CA CYS A 148 24.63 -3.07 8.41
C CYS A 148 24.66 -3.32 6.90
N ARG A 149 25.79 -3.83 6.40
CA ARG A 149 25.99 -4.24 5.00
C ARG A 149 26.77 -5.54 4.91
N LEU A 150 26.55 -6.28 3.84
CA LEU A 150 27.26 -7.50 3.50
C LEU A 150 28.54 -7.17 2.71
N SER A 151 29.64 -7.85 3.02
CA SER A 151 30.85 -7.75 2.23
C SER A 151 30.61 -8.22 0.79
N PRO A 152 31.29 -7.69 -0.24
CA PRO A 152 31.08 -8.09 -1.63
C PRO A 152 31.31 -9.58 -1.92
N ASN A 153 32.04 -10.27 -1.04
CA ASN A 153 32.24 -11.72 -1.13
C ASN A 153 31.10 -12.54 -0.48
N HIS A 154 30.06 -11.88 0.03
CA HIS A 154 28.89 -12.46 0.69
C HIS A 154 29.20 -13.31 1.95
N LYS A 155 30.31 -13.04 2.64
CA LYS A 155 30.78 -13.87 3.77
C LYS A 155 30.79 -13.17 5.13
N VAL A 156 30.82 -11.83 5.18
CA VAL A 156 30.96 -11.07 6.43
C VAL A 156 29.98 -9.91 6.43
N LEU A 157 29.25 -9.72 7.51
CA LEU A 157 28.43 -8.53 7.72
C LEU A 157 29.25 -7.47 8.45
N HIS A 158 29.37 -6.30 7.83
CA HIS A 158 29.95 -5.10 8.43
C HIS A 158 28.83 -4.25 9.02
N TYR A 159 28.93 -3.89 10.28
CA TYR A 159 27.94 -3.06 10.96
C TYR A 159 28.58 -2.00 11.85
N GLY A 160 27.83 -0.94 12.14
CA GLY A 160 28.28 0.16 12.98
C GLY A 160 27.13 1.11 13.36
N ASP A 161 27.36 1.93 14.38
CA ASP A 161 26.38 2.91 14.83
C ASP A 161 26.32 4.14 13.91
N LEU A 162 25.12 4.71 13.75
CA LEU A 162 24.91 5.96 13.01
C LEU A 162 24.49 7.07 13.97
N GLU A 163 25.22 8.18 13.94
CA GLU A 163 24.90 9.36 14.75
C GLU A 163 23.74 10.20 14.19
N GLU A 164 23.48 10.11 12.87
CA GLU A 164 22.44 10.90 12.18
C GLU A 164 21.34 10.02 11.55
N SER A 165 20.10 10.52 11.57
CA SER A 165 18.99 9.95 10.82
C SER A 165 19.27 10.11 9.32
N PRO A 166 19.21 9.04 8.50
CA PRO A 166 19.27 9.20 7.05
C PRO A 166 18.06 10.04 6.63
N GLN A 167 18.31 11.31 6.32
CA GLN A 167 17.30 12.18 5.73
C GLN A 167 17.03 11.66 4.32
N GLY A 168 15.96 10.88 4.21
CA GLY A 168 15.21 10.62 2.98
C GLY A 168 15.99 10.56 1.68
N GLU A 169 16.65 9.45 1.40
CA GLU A 169 16.76 8.95 0.04
C GLU A 169 16.48 7.44 0.07
N VAL A 170 15.32 7.06 -0.44
CA VAL A 170 15.09 5.70 -0.92
C VAL A 170 15.63 5.71 -2.34
N PRO A 171 16.77 5.07 -2.66
CA PRO A 171 17.21 4.98 -4.05
C PRO A 171 16.22 4.08 -4.78
N HIS A 172 15.61 4.64 -5.82
CA HIS A 172 14.69 4.00 -6.75
C HIS A 172 15.21 2.65 -7.26
#